data_AF-A0A9P1FXB4-F1
#
_entry.id   AF-A0A9P1FXB4-F1
#
_cell.length_a   1.000
_cell.length_b   1.000
_cell.length_c   1.000
_cell.angle_alpha   90.00
_cell.angle_beta   90.00
_cell.angle_gamma   90.00
#
_symmetry.space_group_name_H-M   'P 1'
#
loop_
_entity.id
_entity.type
_entity.pdbx_description
1 polymer ?
#
loop_
_entity_poly.entity_id
_entity_poly.type
_entity_poly.pdbx_seq_one_letter_code
_entity_poly.pdbx_strand_id
1 'polypeptide(L)'
;MVEECNSQALASTAWALAVLQVSNEPIMEAIGRNVSTDVKPRDLASLVWSFASLSVQHPSLRKTLHEFGIGRSAQLSAIDLASIAWSLALLQWHGDQMMEEIALAAGQQVSRLPVQALSNLAWSFATS
;
A
#
# COMPACT_ATOMS: atom_id res chain seq x y z
N MET A 1 8.56 21.78 17.88
CA MET A 1 7.36 20.91 17.89
C MET A 1 7.06 20.60 16.43
N VAL A 2 7.58 19.48 15.93
CA VAL A 2 7.26 19.03 14.56
C VAL A 2 5.86 18.45 14.66
N GLU A 3 4.90 19.07 13.98
CA GLU A 3 3.54 18.54 13.90
C GLU A 3 3.63 17.08 13.45
N GLU A 4 3.10 16.17 14.28
CA GLU A 4 2.85 14.79 13.90
C GLU A 4 2.00 14.84 12.63
N CYS A 5 2.62 14.66 11.47
CA CYS A 5 1.90 14.57 10.22
C CYS A 5 1.03 13.31 10.31
N ASN A 6 -0.24 13.48 10.64
CA ASN A 6 -1.17 12.38 10.86
C ASN A 6 -1.18 11.51 9.60
N SER A 7 -0.80 10.24 9.74
CA SER A 7 -0.76 9.26 8.64
C SER A 7 -2.07 9.20 7.87
N GLN A 8 -3.19 9.40 8.55
CA GLN A 8 -4.51 9.49 7.93
C GLN A 8 -4.65 10.70 6.99
N ALA A 9 -4.08 11.87 7.35
CA ALA A 9 -4.15 13.07 6.51
C ALA A 9 -3.31 12.91 5.24
N LEU A 10 -2.12 12.31 5.37
CA LEU A 10 -1.27 11.93 4.24
C LEU A 10 -2.00 10.95 3.31
N ALA A 11 -2.56 9.88 3.87
CA ALA A 11 -3.30 8.86 3.13
C ALA A 11 -4.53 9.44 2.41
N SER A 12 -5.31 10.28 3.09
CA SER A 12 -6.52 10.90 2.53
C SER A 12 -6.18 11.85 1.39
N THR A 13 -5.09 12.62 1.52
CA THR A 13 -4.63 13.55 0.48
C THR A 13 -4.12 12.79 -0.74
N ALA A 14 -3.28 11.76 -0.54
CA ALA A 14 -2.79 10.91 -1.63
C ALA A 14 -3.95 10.23 -2.36
N TRP A 15 -4.92 9.70 -1.60
CA TRP A 15 -6.10 9.03 -2.15
C TRP A 15 -6.95 9.99 -2.98
N ALA A 16 -7.20 11.21 -2.48
CA ALA A 16 -7.95 12.21 -3.23
C ALA A 16 -7.26 12.56 -4.56
N LEU A 17 -5.93 12.76 -4.55
CA LEU A 17 -5.16 13.00 -5.78
C LEU A 17 -5.24 11.82 -6.75
N ALA A 18 -5.13 10.59 -6.24
CA ALA A 18 -5.24 9.39 -7.05
C ALA A 18 -6.64 9.22 -7.66
N VAL A 19 -7.71 9.44 -6.90
CA VAL A 19 -9.09 9.37 -7.41
C VAL A 19 -9.35 10.43 -8.47
N LEU A 20 -8.81 11.63 -8.28
CA LEU A 20 -8.92 12.72 -9.26
C LEU A 20 -7.98 12.55 -10.46
N GLN A 21 -7.10 11.54 -10.45
CA GLN A 21 -6.05 11.32 -11.46
C GLN A 21 -5.16 12.56 -11.66
N VAL A 22 -4.92 13.30 -10.57
CA VAL A 22 -4.07 14.49 -10.56
C VAL A 22 -2.71 14.10 -10.00
N SER A 23 -1.71 14.01 -10.88
CA SER A 23 -0.32 13.87 -10.46
C SER A 23 0.25 15.23 -10.09
N ASN A 24 0.24 15.55 -8.79
CA ASN A 24 0.93 16.72 -8.24
C ASN A 24 2.26 16.27 -7.63
N GLU A 25 3.32 16.26 -8.43
CA GLU A 25 4.64 15.79 -8.02
C GLU A 25 5.14 16.44 -6.72
N PRO A 26 5.07 17.77 -6.53
CA PRO A 26 5.48 18.39 -5.25
C PRO A 26 4.73 17.86 -4.03
N ILE A 27 3.41 17.63 -4.15
CA ILE A 27 2.62 17.11 -3.04
C ILE A 27 2.94 15.63 -2.80
N MET A 28 3.06 14.83 -3.86
CA MET A 28 3.40 13.40 -3.72
C MET A 28 4.79 13.20 -3.11
N GLU A 29 5.76 14.03 -3.49
CA GLU A 29 7.09 14.07 -2.88
C GLU A 29 7.01 14.46 -1.38
N ALA A 30 6.24 15.50 -1.06
CA ALA A 30 6.05 15.90 0.34
C ALA A 30 5.38 14.81 1.17
N ILE A 31 4.37 14.11 0.62
CA ILE A 31 3.72 12.98 1.27
C ILE A 31 4.75 11.88 1.51
N GLY A 32 5.47 11.45 0.47
CA GLY A 32 6.45 10.37 0.55
C GLY A 32 7.53 10.64 1.60
N ARG A 33 8.02 11.87 1.72
CA ARG A 33 9.02 12.26 2.73
C ARG A 33 8.50 12.21 4.17
N ASN A 34 7.21 12.44 4.37
CA ASN A 34 6.59 12.50 5.69
C ASN A 34 5.92 11.19 6.11
N VAL A 35 5.94 10.14 5.27
CA VAL A 35 5.49 8.81 5.68
C VAL A 35 6.44 8.25 6.74
N SER A 36 5.91 8.01 7.94
CA SER A 36 6.61 7.33 9.02
C SER A 36 6.45 5.81 8.93
N THR A 37 7.26 5.09 9.70
CA THR A 37 7.20 3.63 9.85
C THR A 37 6.07 3.22 10.81
N ASP A 38 5.68 4.13 11.71
CA ASP A 38 4.50 4.02 12.59
C ASP A 38 3.21 4.49 11.89
N VAL A 39 2.97 3.95 10.70
CA VAL A 39 1.73 4.17 9.94
C VAL A 39 0.70 3.10 10.30
N LYS A 40 -0.58 3.46 10.33
CA LYS A 40 -1.66 2.48 10.54
C LYS A 40 -1.79 1.57 9.30
N PRO A 41 -2.13 0.28 9.46
CA PRO A 41 -2.22 -0.66 8.33
C PRO A 41 -3.04 -0.15 7.14
N ARG A 42 -4.24 0.37 7.42
CA ARG A 42 -5.15 0.90 6.39
C ARG A 42 -4.61 2.16 5.71
N ASP A 43 -3.97 3.04 6.46
CA ASP A 43 -3.40 4.28 5.92
C ASP A 43 -2.22 3.94 4.99
N LEU A 44 -1.41 2.94 5.35
CA LEU A 44 -0.35 2.44 4.48
C LEU A 44 -0.91 1.84 3.19
N ALA A 45 -1.94 0.99 3.26
CA ALA A 45 -2.57 0.42 2.07
C ALA A 45 -3.09 1.51 1.13
N SER A 46 -3.73 2.55 1.69
CA SER A 46 -4.20 3.71 0.94
C SER A 46 -3.07 4.50 0.29
N LEU A 47 -1.96 4.73 1.01
CA LEU A 47 -0.78 5.40 0.46
C LEU A 47 -0.19 4.60 -0.70
N VAL A 48 0.10 3.32 -0.50
CA VAL A 48 0.70 2.45 -1.53
C VAL A 48 -0.19 2.38 -2.77
N TRP A 49 -1.51 2.22 -2.59
CA TRP A 49 -2.47 2.24 -3.70
C TRP A 49 -2.50 3.57 -4.45
N SER A 50 -2.44 4.69 -3.73
CA SER A 50 -2.47 6.03 -4.35
C SER A 50 -1.23 6.29 -5.19
N PHE A 51 -0.06 5.92 -4.67
CA PHE A 51 1.21 6.03 -5.38
C PHE A 51 1.25 5.12 -6.62
N ALA A 52 0.78 3.88 -6.50
CA ALA A 52 0.64 2.98 -7.65
C ALA A 52 -0.34 3.50 -8.71
N SER A 53 -1.50 4.01 -8.29
CA SER A 53 -2.53 4.53 -9.20
C SER A 53 -2.07 5.75 -9.99
N LEU A 54 -1.18 6.56 -9.41
CA LEU A 54 -0.56 7.70 -10.09
C LEU A 54 0.77 7.35 -10.78
N SER A 55 1.19 6.07 -10.75
CA SER A 55 2.49 5.62 -11.26
C SER A 55 3.69 6.37 -10.65
N VAL A 56 3.58 6.78 -9.39
CA VAL A 56 4.63 7.48 -8.64
C VAL A 56 5.33 6.50 -7.71
N GLN A 57 6.66 6.44 -7.79
CA GLN A 57 7.49 5.66 -6.87
C GLN A 57 8.16 6.60 -5.87
N HIS A 58 8.19 6.21 -4.59
CA HIS A 58 8.93 6.95 -3.57
C HIS A 58 9.71 6.02 -2.63
N PRO A 59 11.04 6.20 -2.49
CA PRO A 59 11.90 5.30 -1.70
C PRO A 59 11.44 5.13 -0.24
N SER A 60 11.04 6.21 0.43
CA SER A 60 10.56 6.13 1.82
C SER A 60 9.27 5.33 1.96
N LEU A 61 8.36 5.41 0.98
CA LEU A 61 7.13 4.63 1.01
C LEU A 61 7.43 3.13 0.85
N ARG A 62 8.33 2.79 -0.09
CA ARG A 62 8.81 1.41 -0.25
C ARG A 62 9.44 0.89 1.04
N LYS A 63 10.33 1.67 1.66
CA LYS A 63 10.96 1.32 2.94
C LYS A 63 9.93 1.08 4.04
N THR A 64 8.98 1.99 4.23
CA THR A 64 7.90 1.84 5.21
C THR A 64 7.08 0.59 4.95
N LEU A 65 6.77 0.29 3.69
CA LEU A 65 6.03 -0.92 3.33
C LEU A 65 6.78 -2.20 3.70
N HIS A 66 8.09 -2.25 3.44
CA HIS A 66 8.93 -3.38 3.85
C HIS A 66 8.96 -3.58 5.36
N GLU A 67 9.20 -2.50 6.12
CA GLU A 67 9.25 -2.57 7.57
C GLU A 67 7.89 -2.96 8.17
N PHE A 68 6.78 -2.56 7.53
CA PHE A 68 5.45 -3.00 7.90
C PHE A 68 5.22 -4.50 7.61
N GLY A 69 5.68 -4.99 6.46
CA GLY A 69 5.54 -6.40 6.07
C GLY A 69 6.11 -7.36 7.09
N ILE A 70 7.23 -6.99 7.72
CA ILE A 70 7.86 -7.74 8.80
C ILE A 70 7.01 -7.61 10.08
N GLY A 71 6.02 -8.50 10.22
CA GLY A 71 5.28 -8.72 11.47
C GLY A 71 3.96 -7.95 11.63
N ARG A 72 3.55 -7.10 10.68
CA ARG A 72 2.26 -6.38 10.74
C ARG A 72 1.30 -6.71 9.59
N SER A 73 1.71 -7.54 8.62
CA SER A 73 0.86 -8.00 7.50
C SER A 73 -0.46 -8.62 7.98
N ALA A 74 -0.45 -9.37 9.09
CA ALA A 74 -1.64 -9.97 9.69
C ALA A 74 -2.67 -8.96 10.24
N GLN A 75 -2.30 -7.69 10.41
CA GLN A 75 -3.21 -6.61 10.86
C GLN A 75 -4.02 -6.03 9.70
N LEU A 76 -3.65 -6.33 8.45
CA LEU A 76 -4.35 -5.87 7.26
C LEU A 76 -5.63 -6.65 7.06
N SER A 77 -6.69 -5.96 6.63
CA SER A 77 -7.87 -6.64 6.13
C SER A 77 -7.59 -7.31 4.79
N ALA A 78 -8.43 -8.27 4.44
CA ALA A 78 -8.52 -8.88 3.11
C ALA A 78 -8.44 -7.86 1.94
N ILE A 79 -9.13 -6.73 2.06
CA ILE A 79 -9.17 -5.69 1.02
C ILE A 79 -7.85 -4.90 1.00
N ASP A 80 -7.28 -4.62 2.17
CA ASP A 80 -5.99 -3.92 2.25
C ASP A 80 -4.85 -4.77 1.67
N LEU A 81 -4.84 -6.07 1.97
CA LEU A 81 -3.89 -7.05 1.39
C LEU A 81 -3.97 -7.07 -0.13
N ALA A 82 -5.18 -7.17 -0.68
CA ALA A 82 -5.40 -7.15 -2.12
C ALA A 82 -4.98 -5.82 -2.77
N SER A 83 -5.21 -4.70 -2.09
CA SER A 83 -4.83 -3.37 -2.56
C SER A 83 -3.32 -3.21 -2.61
N ILE A 84 -2.60 -3.68 -1.59
CA ILE A 84 -1.13 -3.65 -1.57
C ILE A 84 -0.57 -4.59 -2.64
N ALA A 85 -1.06 -5.84 -2.77
CA ALA A 85 -0.59 -6.77 -3.80
C ALA A 85 -0.72 -6.19 -5.22
N TRP A 86 -1.88 -5.61 -5.53
CA TRP A 86 -2.12 -4.96 -6.82
C TRP A 86 -1.17 -3.78 -7.06
N SER A 87 -0.93 -3.00 -6.02
CA SER A 87 -0.02 -1.85 -6.08
C SER A 87 1.43 -2.27 -6.30
N LEU A 88 1.88 -3.34 -5.63
CA LEU A 88 3.22 -3.91 -5.83
C LEU A 88 3.41 -4.38 -7.27
N ALA A 89 2.40 -5.06 -7.84
CA ALA A 89 2.42 -5.50 -9.22
C ALA A 89 2.51 -4.30 -10.19
N LEU A 90 1.71 -3.24 -9.99
CA LEU A 90 1.80 -2.04 -10.82
C LEU A 90 3.14 -1.30 -10.71
N LEU A 91 3.69 -1.22 -9.51
CA LEU A 91 4.98 -0.56 -9.27
C LEU A 91 6.18 -1.43 -9.68
N GLN A 92 5.92 -2.67 -10.13
CA GLN A 92 6.92 -3.66 -10.52
C GLN A 92 7.90 -3.99 -9.37
N TRP A 93 7.41 -3.95 -8.13
CA TRP A 93 8.16 -4.32 -6.92
C TRP A 93 8.05 -5.83 -6.70
N HIS A 94 8.49 -6.59 -7.72
CA HIS A 94 8.45 -8.05 -7.78
C HIS A 94 9.49 -8.70 -6.86
N GLY A 95 9.22 -9.93 -6.41
CA GLY A 95 10.16 -10.72 -5.61
C GLY A 95 10.49 -10.12 -4.23
N ASP A 96 9.74 -9.11 -3.80
CA ASP A 96 9.89 -8.53 -2.48
C ASP A 96 9.27 -9.46 -1.43
N GLN A 97 9.96 -9.64 -0.30
CA GLN A 97 9.48 -10.37 0.88
C GLN A 97 8.04 -9.97 1.28
N MET A 98 7.65 -8.72 1.00
CA MET A 98 6.30 -8.22 1.23
C MET A 98 5.22 -9.04 0.49
N MET A 99 5.50 -9.51 -0.74
CA MET A 99 4.54 -10.27 -1.53
C MET A 99 4.30 -11.67 -0.92
N GLU A 100 5.33 -12.29 -0.36
CA GLU A 100 5.23 -13.55 0.39
C GLU A 100 4.43 -13.36 1.69
N GLU A 101 4.70 -12.29 2.43
CA GLU A 101 3.96 -11.94 3.65
C GLU A 101 2.47 -11.69 3.37
N ILE A 102 2.15 -11.04 2.24
CA ILE A 102 0.77 -10.85 1.80
C ILE A 102 0.12 -12.20 1.44
N ALA A 103 0.82 -13.09 0.74
CA ALA A 103 0.30 -14.41 0.40
C ALA A 103 -0.04 -15.23 1.66
N LEU A 104 0.86 -15.23 2.64
CA LEU A 104 0.67 -15.91 3.92
C LEU A 104 -0.53 -15.33 4.68
N ALA A 105 -0.61 -14.00 4.82
CA ALA A 105 -1.71 -13.34 5.51
C ALA A 105 -3.06 -13.53 4.79
N ALA A 106 -3.08 -13.47 3.46
CA ALA A 106 -4.29 -13.69 2.66
C ALA A 106 -4.77 -15.15 2.76
N GLY A 107 -3.86 -16.13 2.77
CA GLY A 107 -4.19 -17.54 2.96
C GLY A 107 -4.91 -17.81 4.28
N GLN A 108 -4.51 -17.14 5.37
CA GLN A 108 -5.18 -17.24 6.67
C GLN A 108 -6.59 -16.62 6.68
N GLN A 109 -6.85 -15.67 5.78
CA GLN A 109 -8.13 -14.95 5.68
C GLN A 109 -8.98 -15.41 4.48
N VAL A 110 -8.60 -16.49 3.79
CA VAL A 110 -9.12 -16.83 2.46
C VAL A 110 -10.63 -16.99 2.40
N SER A 111 -11.21 -17.57 3.44
CA SER A 111 -12.67 -17.80 3.56
C SER A 111 -13.48 -16.53 3.79
N ARG A 112 -12.83 -15.41 4.11
CA ARG A 112 -13.44 -14.11 4.40
C ARG A 112 -13.16 -13.08 3.29
N LEU A 113 -12.36 -13.44 2.29
CA LEU A 113 -12.05 -12.55 1.18
C LEU A 113 -13.31 -12.37 0.31
N PRO A 114 -13.74 -11.13 0.04
CA PRO A 114 -14.72 -10.89 -1.00
C PRO A 114 -14.13 -11.33 -2.35
N VAL A 115 -14.99 -11.76 -3.28
CA VAL A 115 -14.57 -12.27 -4.61
C VAL A 115 -13.64 -11.29 -5.33
N GLN A 116 -13.90 -9.99 -5.24
CA GLN A 116 -13.05 -8.97 -5.84
C GLN A 116 -11.63 -8.95 -5.27
N ALA A 117 -11.47 -9.13 -3.95
CA ALA A 117 -10.15 -9.17 -3.34
C ALA A 117 -9.38 -10.43 -3.75
N LEU A 118 -10.06 -11.58 -3.88
CA LEU A 118 -9.48 -12.81 -4.43
C LEU A 118 -8.99 -12.62 -5.87
N SER A 119 -9.82 -12.02 -6.73
CA SER A 119 -9.45 -11.76 -8.12
C SER A 119 -8.26 -10.82 -8.23
N ASN A 120 -8.22 -9.75 -7.43
CA ASN A 120 -7.09 -8.82 -7.41
C ASN A 120 -5.81 -9.49 -6.93
N LEU A 121 -5.87 -10.28 -5.86
CA LEU A 121 -4.71 -11.05 -5.38
C LEU A 121 -4.21 -12.00 -6.49
N ALA A 122 -5.10 -12.81 -7.06
CA ALA A 122 -4.74 -13.77 -8.11
C ALA A 122 -4.09 -13.09 -9.33
N TRP A 123 -4.65 -11.98 -9.80
CA TRP A 123 -4.08 -11.20 -10.90
C TRP A 123 -2.70 -10.63 -10.55
N SER A 124 -2.55 -10.11 -9.32
CA SER A 124 -1.29 -9.52 -8.85
C SER A 124 -0.18 -10.58 -8.81
N PHE A 125 -0.45 -11.75 -8.24
CA PHE A 125 0.53 -12.86 -8.20
C PHE A 125 0.84 -13.45 -9.58
N ALA A 126 -0.11 -13.43 -10.52
CA ALA A 126 0.13 -13.91 -11.88
C ALA A 126 0.96 -12.95 -12.74
N THR A 127 0.94 -11.66 -12.39
CA THR A 127 1.67 -10.59 -13.10
C THR A 127 3.00 -10.24 -12.44
N SER A 128 3.21 -10.69 -11.20
CA SER A 128 4.40 -10.40 -10.40
C SER A 128 5.58 -11.35 -10.63
#